data_AF-A0A814E0Q8-F1
#
_entry.id   AF-A0A814E0Q8-F1
#
_cell.length_a   1.000
_cell.length_b   1.000
_cell.length_c   1.000
_cell.angle_alpha   90.00
_cell.angle_beta   90.00
_cell.angle_gamma   90.00
#
_symmetry.space_group_name_H-M   'P 1'
#
loop_
_entity.id
_entity.type
_entity.pdbx_description
1 polymer ?
#
loop_
_entity_poly.entity_id
_entity_poly.type
_entity_poly.pdbx_seq_one_letter_code
_entity_poly.pdbx_strand_id
1 'polypeptide(L)'
;MNFVPHCWHWFLSSHQISNTNQETEDTINEFLNMFDYSMYIGALNGIHISVKSPLELETDHYNYKKFYSVIMLAVVNCDLEFTYINFGASGQCNDGSVYTRSNLSKVLQHSIYEDYYMMINCIKIQSHLIVDSAFVLDRTLMKPFPERPDMPQYNTIFNY
;
A
#
# COMPACT_ATOMS: atom_id res chain seq x y z
N MET A 1 -27.18 -2.73 19.25
CA MET A 1 -25.85 -3.11 19.81
C MET A 1 -24.96 -1.90 19.63
N ASN A 2 -24.77 -1.12 20.69
CA ASN A 2 -24.00 0.11 20.67
C ASN A 2 -22.52 -0.25 20.58
N PHE A 3 -21.95 -0.17 19.38
CA PHE A 3 -20.52 -0.36 19.17
C PHE A 3 -19.78 0.88 19.67
N VAL A 4 -18.89 0.63 20.63
CA VAL A 4 -18.10 1.60 21.39
C VAL A 4 -17.19 2.42 20.46
N PRO A 5 -17.32 3.76 20.39
CA PRO A 5 -16.49 4.60 19.53
C PRO A 5 -15.02 4.73 19.99
N HIS A 6 -14.73 4.41 21.26
CA HIS A 6 -13.44 4.74 21.88
C HIS A 6 -12.31 3.71 21.70
N CYS A 7 -12.61 2.48 21.29
CA CYS A 7 -11.57 1.45 21.08
C CYS A 7 -10.89 1.57 19.70
N TRP A 8 -11.53 2.20 18.72
CA TRP A 8 -11.04 2.29 17.34
C TRP A 8 -9.90 3.28 17.16
N HIS A 9 -9.85 4.34 17.98
CA HIS A 9 -8.79 5.34 17.91
C HIS A 9 -7.41 4.76 18.29
N TRP A 10 -7.38 3.67 19.07
CA TRP A 10 -6.16 2.97 19.49
C TRP A 10 -5.63 1.99 18.43
N PHE A 11 -6.52 1.42 17.60
CA PHE A 11 -6.11 0.50 16.52
C PHE A 11 -5.56 1.24 15.29
N LEU A 12 -5.96 2.51 15.12
CA LEU A 12 -5.52 3.37 14.02
C LEU A 12 -4.19 4.12 14.30
N SER A 13 -3.64 4.04 15.52
CA SER A 13 -2.54 4.92 15.94
C SER A 13 -1.13 4.32 15.97
N SER A 14 -0.87 3.04 15.65
CA SER A 14 0.49 2.51 15.93
C SER A 14 0.98 1.31 15.13
N HIS A 15 0.57 1.12 13.88
CA HIS A 15 1.40 0.37 12.93
C HIS A 15 1.79 1.32 11.80
N GLN A 16 2.92 2.00 12.02
CA GLN A 16 3.62 2.71 10.97
C GLN A 16 4.55 1.69 10.31
N ILE A 17 4.65 1.78 8.99
CA ILE A 17 5.77 1.21 8.23
C ILE A 17 7.09 1.60 8.94
N SER A 18 8.09 0.71 8.92
CA SER A 18 9.38 0.78 9.66
C SER A 18 9.74 2.18 10.19
N ASN A 19 9.92 2.31 11.50
CA ASN A 19 10.16 3.60 12.15
C ASN A 19 11.65 3.92 12.30
N THR A 20 12.52 2.99 11.89
CA THR A 20 13.96 3.13 11.98
C THR A 20 14.67 2.70 10.70
N ASN A 21 15.88 3.22 10.53
CA ASN A 21 16.80 2.84 9.46
C ASN A 21 17.09 1.33 9.48
N GLN A 22 17.31 0.75 10.66
CA GLN A 22 17.60 -0.68 10.81
C GLN A 22 16.42 -1.55 10.38
N GLU A 23 15.20 -1.26 10.85
CA GLU A 23 13.99 -2.01 10.46
C GLU A 23 13.74 -1.93 8.93
N THR A 24 14.08 -0.79 8.33
CA THR A 24 13.97 -0.58 6.89
C THR A 24 14.97 -1.45 6.14
N GLU A 25 16.23 -1.46 6.60
CA GLU A 25 17.30 -2.29 6.04
C GLU A 25 17.01 -3.78 6.17
N ASP A 26 16.51 -4.22 7.33
CA ASP A 26 16.12 -5.60 7.58
C ASP A 26 15.00 -6.03 6.61
N THR A 27 13.96 -5.20 6.47
CA THR A 27 12.86 -5.46 5.52
C THR A 27 13.36 -5.57 4.08
N ILE A 28 14.25 -4.65 3.66
CA ILE A 28 14.86 -4.69 2.31
C ILE A 28 15.64 -5.99 2.10
N ASN A 29 16.42 -6.41 3.09
CA ASN A 29 17.21 -7.64 3.03
C ASN A 29 16.32 -8.89 2.99
N GLU A 30 15.21 -8.91 3.73
CA GLU A 30 14.23 -10.00 3.68
C GLU A 30 13.62 -10.13 2.27
N PHE A 31 13.15 -9.03 1.69
CA PHE A 31 12.58 -9.04 0.34
C PHE A 31 13.61 -9.47 -0.71
N LEU A 32 14.86 -9.00 -0.58
CA LEU A 32 15.95 -9.40 -1.46
C LEU A 32 16.21 -10.91 -1.37
N ASN A 33 16.24 -11.47 -0.15
CA ASN A 33 16.50 -12.88 0.06
C ASN A 33 15.34 -13.79 -0.42
N MET A 34 14.10 -13.35 -0.26
CA MET A 34 12.92 -14.15 -0.62
C MET A 34 12.52 -14.05 -2.09
N PHE A 35 12.66 -12.87 -2.69
CA PHE A 35 12.10 -12.57 -4.01
C PHE A 35 13.13 -12.06 -5.03
N ASP A 36 14.42 -11.99 -4.67
CA ASP A 36 15.50 -11.41 -5.50
C ASP A 36 15.18 -9.98 -5.95
N TYR A 37 14.48 -9.23 -5.10
CA TYR A 37 14.01 -7.89 -5.41
C TYR A 37 14.48 -6.88 -4.37
N SER A 38 15.34 -5.95 -4.78
CA SER A 38 15.98 -4.99 -3.89
C SER A 38 15.13 -3.73 -3.65
N MET A 39 15.44 -3.02 -2.56
CA MET A 39 14.85 -1.72 -2.18
C MET A 39 13.34 -1.77 -1.88
N TYR A 40 12.80 -2.96 -1.67
CA TYR A 40 11.39 -3.13 -1.39
C TYR A 40 11.12 -3.07 0.12
N ILE A 41 10.10 -2.31 0.52
CA ILE A 41 9.75 -2.08 1.92
C ILE A 41 8.31 -2.51 2.28
N GLY A 42 7.60 -3.17 1.35
CA GLY A 42 6.29 -3.79 1.62
C GLY A 42 5.25 -3.63 0.51
N ALA A 43 4.30 -4.56 0.44
CA ALA A 43 3.22 -4.54 -0.57
C ALA A 43 2.05 -3.68 -0.09
N LEU A 44 1.64 -2.70 -0.89
CA LEU A 44 0.50 -1.84 -0.59
C LEU A 44 -0.69 -2.23 -1.46
N ASN A 45 -1.82 -2.52 -0.82
CA ASN A 45 -3.07 -2.81 -1.52
C ASN A 45 -4.29 -2.33 -0.75
N GLY A 46 -5.38 -2.05 -1.48
CA GLY A 46 -6.70 -1.80 -0.92
C GLY A 46 -7.55 -3.06 -0.86
N ILE A 47 -8.32 -3.21 0.21
CA ILE A 47 -9.36 -4.24 0.32
C ILE A 47 -10.69 -3.61 0.74
N HIS A 48 -11.75 -4.00 0.02
CA HIS A 48 -13.13 -3.63 0.37
C HIS A 48 -13.65 -4.53 1.48
N ILE A 49 -13.92 -3.95 2.64
CA ILE A 49 -14.57 -4.62 3.77
C ILE A 49 -16.07 -4.33 3.71
N SER A 50 -16.87 -5.38 3.58
CA SER A 50 -18.32 -5.28 3.50
C SER A 50 -18.90 -4.69 4.79
N VAL A 51 -19.82 -3.73 4.65
CA VAL A 51 -20.56 -3.14 5.75
C VAL A 51 -22.05 -3.24 5.49
N LYS A 52 -22.86 -3.18 6.55
CA LYS A 52 -24.30 -2.98 6.37
C LYS A 52 -24.52 -1.58 5.80
N SER A 53 -25.49 -1.43 4.90
CA SER A 53 -25.91 -0.11 4.45
C SER A 53 -26.21 0.76 5.68
N PRO A 54 -25.53 1.91 5.86
CA PRO A 54 -26.00 2.88 6.81
C PRO A 54 -27.44 3.24 6.40
N LEU A 55 -28.36 3.21 7.36
CA LEU A 55 -29.75 3.55 7.09
C LEU A 55 -29.83 5.03 6.69
N GLU A 56 -30.51 5.27 5.58
CA GLU A 56 -31.01 6.54 5.04
C GLU A 56 -30.11 7.39 4.14
N LEU A 57 -28.78 7.29 4.12
CA LEU A 57 -27.98 8.11 3.20
C LEU A 57 -26.70 7.42 2.70
N GLU A 58 -26.43 7.72 1.42
CA GLU A 58 -25.16 7.65 0.70
C GLU A 58 -24.85 6.39 -0.12
N THR A 59 -25.01 6.58 -1.44
CA THR A 59 -24.35 5.82 -2.50
C THR A 59 -22.85 5.67 -2.27
N ASP A 60 -22.22 6.57 -1.51
CA ASP A 60 -20.77 6.74 -1.38
C ASP A 60 -20.02 5.50 -0.89
N HIS A 61 -20.74 4.55 -0.28
CA HIS A 61 -20.17 3.28 0.17
C HIS A 61 -20.47 2.11 -0.77
N TYR A 62 -21.35 2.30 -1.75
CA TYR A 62 -21.69 1.31 -2.76
C TYR A 62 -20.59 1.23 -3.82
N ASN A 63 -19.86 0.12 -3.83
CA ASN A 63 -18.69 -0.06 -4.70
C ASN A 63 -19.06 -0.61 -6.08
N TYR A 64 -18.06 -0.67 -6.97
CA TYR A 64 -18.21 -1.22 -8.32
C TYR A 64 -18.59 -2.72 -8.35
N LYS A 65 -18.32 -3.45 -7.26
CA LYS A 65 -18.72 -4.85 -7.05
C LYS A 65 -20.15 -5.00 -6.53
N LYS A 66 -20.94 -3.91 -6.51
CA LYS A 66 -22.37 -3.88 -6.19
C LYS A 66 -22.70 -4.24 -4.73
N PHE A 67 -21.83 -3.90 -3.78
CA PHE A 67 -22.10 -4.00 -2.35
C PHE A 67 -21.59 -2.78 -1.56
N TYR A 68 -22.13 -2.57 -0.36
CA TYR A 68 -21.69 -1.50 0.53
C TYR A 68 -20.37 -1.90 1.22
N SER A 69 -19.37 -1.05 1.14
CA SER A 69 -18.05 -1.30 1.70
C SER A 69 -17.36 -0.04 2.20
N VAL A 70 -16.39 -0.26 3.07
CA VAL A 70 -15.32 0.69 3.37
C VAL A 70 -13.99 0.08 2.90
N ILE A 71 -13.03 0.92 2.54
CA ILE A 71 -11.72 0.49 2.10
C ILE A 71 -10.77 0.44 3.30
N MET A 72 -10.04 -0.67 3.40
CA MET A 72 -8.83 -0.80 4.20
C MET A 72 -7.64 -0.81 3.25
N LEU A 73 -6.83 0.23 3.31
CA LEU A 73 -5.55 0.29 2.62
C LEU A 73 -4.47 -0.22 3.59
N ALA A 74 -3.68 -1.21 3.19
CA ALA A 74 -2.70 -1.81 4.08
C ALA A 74 -1.35 -2.08 3.39
N VAL A 75 -0.27 -1.99 4.17
CA VAL A 75 1.07 -2.47 3.78
C VAL A 75 1.34 -3.79 4.48
N VAL A 76 1.88 -4.76 3.74
CA VAL A 76 2.36 -6.04 4.29
C VAL A 76 3.86 -6.25 4.04
N ASN A 77 4.54 -6.87 5.00
CA ASN A 77 5.94 -7.29 4.86
C ASN A 77 6.07 -8.70 4.23
N CYS A 78 7.30 -9.21 4.16
CA CYS A 78 7.65 -10.55 3.68
C CYS A 78 6.93 -11.68 4.41
N ASP A 79 6.70 -11.51 5.71
CA ASP A 79 6.04 -12.49 6.58
C ASP A 79 4.50 -12.42 6.50
N LEU A 80 3.95 -11.63 5.57
CA LEU A 80 2.52 -11.39 5.38
C LEU A 80 1.85 -10.70 6.59
N GLU A 81 2.63 -9.98 7.38
CA GLU A 81 2.14 -9.21 8.53
C GLU A 81 1.81 -7.78 8.11
N PHE A 82 0.74 -7.21 8.68
CA PHE A 82 0.36 -5.82 8.43
C PHE A 82 1.32 -4.87 9.15
N THR A 83 2.08 -4.10 8.39
CA THR A 83 2.98 -3.05 8.91
C THR A 83 2.33 -1.67 8.88
N TYR A 84 1.27 -1.49 8.09
CA TYR A 84 0.47 -0.28 8.07
C TYR A 84 -0.98 -0.58 7.73
N ILE A 85 -1.90 0.15 8.36
CA ILE A 85 -3.33 0.12 8.03
C ILE A 85 -3.90 1.54 8.03
N ASN A 86 -4.66 1.86 6.98
CA ASN A 86 -5.56 3.00 6.90
C ASN A 86 -6.97 2.50 6.58
N PHE A 87 -7.92 2.72 7.48
CA PHE A 87 -9.25 2.14 7.39
C PHE A 87 -10.34 3.21 7.40
N GLY A 88 -11.42 2.95 6.66
CA GLY A 88 -12.66 3.72 6.74
C GLY A 88 -12.91 4.66 5.58
N ALA A 89 -12.08 4.62 4.53
CA ALA A 89 -12.40 5.34 3.29
C ALA A 89 -13.66 4.75 2.63
N SER A 90 -14.43 5.58 1.94
CA SER A 90 -15.69 5.13 1.33
C SER A 90 -15.43 4.08 0.23
N GLY A 91 -16.35 3.11 0.10
CA GLY A 91 -16.26 2.05 -0.90
C GLY A 91 -16.35 2.49 -2.37
N GLN A 92 -16.73 3.75 -2.64
CA GLN A 92 -16.65 4.32 -3.99
C GLN A 92 -15.26 4.83 -4.38
N CYS A 93 -14.39 5.08 -3.40
CA CYS A 93 -13.04 5.56 -3.69
C CYS A 93 -12.23 4.48 -4.43
N ASN A 94 -11.21 4.90 -5.19
CA ASN A 94 -10.18 4.00 -5.68
C ASN A 94 -8.96 4.01 -4.75
N ASP A 95 -8.17 2.95 -4.76
CA ASP A 95 -7.04 2.75 -3.83
C ASP A 95 -5.98 3.85 -3.95
N GLY A 96 -5.65 4.27 -5.17
CA GLY A 96 -4.73 5.38 -5.40
C GLY A 96 -5.18 6.69 -4.72
N SER A 97 -6.47 7.02 -4.80
CA SER A 97 -7.04 8.21 -4.16
C SER A 97 -7.04 8.11 -2.63
N VAL A 98 -7.25 6.90 -2.09
CA VAL A 98 -7.16 6.64 -0.64
C VAL A 98 -5.71 6.78 -0.17
N TYR A 99 -4.75 6.26 -0.95
CA TYR A 99 -3.32 6.41 -0.68
C TYR A 99 -2.88 7.87 -0.66
N THR A 100 -3.21 8.67 -1.67
CA THR A 100 -2.80 10.09 -1.74
C THR A 100 -3.30 10.91 -0.54
N ARG A 101 -4.43 10.53 0.07
CA ARG A 101 -4.97 11.20 1.28
C ARG A 101 -4.48 10.58 2.60
N SER A 102 -3.80 9.43 2.54
CA SER A 102 -3.34 8.69 3.72
C SER A 102 -2.14 9.35 4.40
N ASN A 103 -1.90 9.00 5.67
CA ASN A 103 -0.67 9.41 6.34
C ASN A 103 0.56 8.71 5.75
N LEU A 104 0.40 7.49 5.22
CA LEU A 104 1.48 6.73 4.58
C LEU A 104 2.13 7.51 3.43
N SER A 105 1.32 8.10 2.54
CA SER A 105 1.85 8.92 1.43
C SER A 105 2.70 10.09 1.91
N LYS A 106 2.35 10.71 3.04
CA LYS A 106 3.11 11.82 3.63
C LYS A 106 4.41 11.34 4.28
N VAL A 107 4.35 10.22 5.00
CA VAL A 107 5.53 9.60 5.61
C VAL A 107 6.53 9.23 4.53
N LEU A 108 6.12 8.51 3.49
CA LEU A 108 7.02 8.07 2.41
C LEU A 108 7.71 9.24 1.68
N GLN A 109 7.07 10.41 1.57
CA GLN A 109 7.64 11.60 0.93
C GLN A 109 8.63 12.40 1.79
N HIS A 110 8.71 12.14 3.10
CA HIS A 110 9.46 12.97 4.04
C HIS A 110 10.39 12.19 4.98
N SER A 111 10.56 10.89 4.76
CA SER A 111 11.13 9.97 5.75
C SER A 111 12.48 9.39 5.34
N ILE A 112 13.03 8.64 6.29
CA ILE A 112 14.17 7.72 6.21
C ILE A 112 14.25 6.88 4.91
N TYR A 113 13.12 6.67 4.24
CA TYR A 113 13.06 5.91 2.98
C TYR A 113 13.78 6.60 1.81
N GLU A 114 13.96 7.93 1.84
CA GLU A 114 14.73 8.63 0.81
C GLU A 114 16.25 8.43 0.94
N ASP A 115 16.71 8.19 2.18
CA ASP A 115 18.12 8.00 2.53
C ASP A 115 18.61 6.60 2.17
N TYR A 116 17.71 5.60 2.14
CA TYR A 116 18.01 4.26 1.65
C TYR A 116 17.85 4.19 0.13
N TYR A 117 18.98 3.99 -0.54
CA TYR A 117 19.03 3.78 -1.96
C TYR A 117 20.15 2.82 -2.35
N MET A 118 20.02 2.25 -3.54
CA MET A 118 21.10 1.56 -4.23
C MET A 118 21.36 2.19 -5.59
N MET A 119 22.55 1.97 -6.12
CA MET A 119 22.91 2.38 -7.47
C MET A 119 22.92 1.15 -8.37
N ILE A 120 22.01 1.08 -9.33
CA ILE A 120 22.02 0.07 -10.40
C ILE A 120 22.32 0.79 -11.71
N ASN A 121 23.41 0.44 -12.39
CA ASN A 121 23.80 1.04 -13.67
C ASN A 121 23.80 2.59 -13.65
N CYS A 122 24.33 3.19 -12.58
CA CYS A 122 24.35 4.63 -12.34
C CYS A 122 22.97 5.28 -12.11
N ILE A 123 21.92 4.49 -11.90
CA ILE A 123 20.58 4.96 -11.55
C ILE A 123 20.36 4.75 -10.05
N LYS A 124 20.00 5.82 -9.35
CA LYS A 124 19.59 5.77 -7.94
C LYS A 124 18.20 5.15 -7.85
N ILE A 125 18.09 4.01 -7.19
CA ILE A 125 16.82 3.36 -6.86
C ILE A 125 16.59 3.54 -5.36
N GLN A 126 15.55 4.29 -5.02
CA GLN A 126 15.14 4.52 -3.64
C GLN A 126 14.31 3.35 -3.12
N SER A 127 14.23 3.22 -1.80
CA SER A 127 13.27 2.32 -1.19
C SER A 127 11.83 2.69 -1.57
N HIS A 128 11.01 1.68 -1.87
CA HIS A 128 9.67 1.88 -2.40
C HIS A 128 8.72 0.73 -2.06
N LEU A 129 7.42 1.02 -2.09
CA LEU A 129 6.36 0.03 -2.01
C LEU A 129 6.02 -0.49 -3.41
N ILE A 130 5.57 -1.74 -3.49
CA ILE A 130 4.99 -2.32 -4.70
C ILE A 130 3.48 -2.21 -4.55
N VAL A 131 2.84 -1.83 -5.65
CA VAL A 131 1.41 -1.53 -5.72
C VAL A 131 0.79 -2.15 -6.97
N ASP A 132 -0.53 -2.29 -6.97
CA ASP A 132 -1.25 -2.67 -8.17
C ASP A 132 -1.31 -1.53 -9.21
N SER A 133 -1.90 -1.81 -10.38
CA SER A 133 -1.97 -0.86 -11.48
C SER A 133 -2.90 0.34 -11.23
N ALA A 134 -3.77 0.29 -10.22
CA ALA A 134 -4.72 1.35 -9.87
C ALA A 134 -4.06 2.51 -9.13
N PHE A 135 -2.83 2.35 -8.64
CA PHE A 135 -2.05 3.41 -8.03
C PHE A 135 -1.36 4.30 -9.08
N VAL A 136 -1.18 5.57 -8.71
CA VAL A 136 -0.39 6.51 -9.49
C VAL A 136 1.09 6.17 -9.32
N LEU A 137 1.85 6.25 -10.41
CA LEU A 137 3.29 6.06 -10.35
C LEU A 137 3.92 7.22 -9.58
N ASP A 138 4.73 6.89 -8.57
CA ASP A 138 5.40 7.85 -7.69
C ASP A 138 6.84 7.37 -7.41
N ARG A 139 7.71 8.23 -6.88
CA ARG A 139 9.09 7.83 -6.52
C ARG A 139 9.13 6.75 -5.43
N THR A 140 8.09 6.71 -4.61
CA THR A 140 7.95 5.79 -3.48
C THR A 140 7.08 4.58 -3.80
N LEU A 141 6.52 4.49 -5.02
CA LEU A 141 5.65 3.42 -5.46
C LEU A 141 6.11 2.81 -6.79
N MET A 142 6.25 1.50 -6.83
CA MET A 142 6.50 0.72 -8.05
C MET A 142 5.26 -0.05 -8.44
N LYS A 143 4.80 0.13 -9.68
CA LYS A 143 3.62 -0.57 -10.22
C LYS A 143 4.02 -1.47 -11.38
N PRO A 144 3.23 -2.52 -11.68
CA PRO A 144 3.49 -3.38 -12.84
C PRO A 144 3.48 -2.57 -14.15
N PHE A 145 4.22 -3.08 -15.13
CA PHE A 145 4.13 -2.58 -16.50
C PHE A 145 2.69 -2.72 -17.02
N PRO A 146 2.16 -1.71 -17.73
CA PRO A 146 0.84 -1.81 -18.34
C PRO A 146 0.72 -3.04 -19.23
N GLU A 147 -0.31 -3.85 -18.99
CA GLU A 147 -0.62 -5.02 -19.82
C GLU A 147 -0.88 -4.60 -21.26
N ARG A 148 -0.21 -5.29 -22.19
CA ARG A 148 -0.40 -5.12 -23.63
C ARG A 148 -0.12 -6.43 -24.38
N PRO A 149 -0.77 -6.67 -25.53
CA PRO A 149 -0.63 -7.92 -26.27
C PRO A 149 0.82 -8.24 -26.69
N ASP A 150 1.65 -7.22 -26.89
CA ASP A 150 3.03 -7.29 -27.34
C ASP A 150 4.04 -7.09 -26.19
N MET A 151 3.65 -7.41 -24.95
CA MET A 151 4.51 -7.23 -23.78
C MET A 151 5.78 -8.10 -23.90
N PRO A 152 6.98 -7.51 -23.78
CA PRO A 152 8.23 -8.27 -23.75
C PRO A 152 8.27 -9.23 -22.56
N GLN A 153 8.90 -10.40 -22.72
CA GLN A 153 8.96 -11.44 -21.68
C GLN A 153 9.50 -10.93 -20.34
N TYR A 154 10.47 -10.03 -20.35
CA TYR A 154 11.03 -9.46 -19.12
C TYR A 154 10.01 -8.60 -18.33
N ASN A 155 9.06 -7.94 -19.01
CA ASN A 155 7.97 -7.24 -18.34
C ASN A 155 6.96 -8.22 -17.74
N THR A 156 6.70 -9.34 -18.41
CA THR A 156 5.83 -10.40 -17.87
C THR A 156 6.44 -11.01 -16.61
N ILE A 157 7.75 -11.31 -16.62
CA ILE A 157 8.48 -11.80 -15.45
C ILE A 157 8.44 -10.78 -14.32
N PHE A 158 8.61 -9.49 -14.63
CA PHE A 158 8.52 -8.42 -13.63
C PHE A 158 7.13 -8.30 -13.00
N ASN A 159 6.08 -8.42 -13.82
CA ASN A 159 4.70 -8.30 -13.36
C ASN A 159 4.21 -9.50 -12.52
N TYR A 160 4.97 -10.61 -12.53
CA TYR A 160 4.64 -11.93 -11.96
C TYR A 160 3.41 -12.62 -12.59
#